data_AF-A0A955KPS8-F1
#
_entry.id   AF-A0A955KPS8-F1
#
_cell.length_a   1.000
_cell.length_b   1.000
_cell.length_c   1.000
_cell.angle_alpha   90.00
_cell.angle_beta   90.00
_cell.angle_gamma   90.00
#
_symmetry.space_group_name_H-M   'P 1'
#
loop_
_entity.id
_entity.type
_entity.pdbx_description
1 polymer ?
#
loop_
_entity_poly.entity_id
_entity_poly.type
_entity_poly.pdbx_seq_one_letter_code
_entity_poly.pdbx_strand_id
1 'polypeptide(L)'
;MPKASHSITLRCTPKRHLIPIYAATLLLVFQSFVVAYINSSYLEQFLDNTSVGTIYTIGSALSVLIFLFISRVLRKVGNYQLTVLLLVVNGLATLGMANADSLAMAAPLFLTVLITGPLIVFNIDVFMEA
;
A
#
# COMPACT_ATOMS: atom_id res chain seq x y z
N MET A 1 -21.67 47.52 -27.01
CA MET A 1 -21.10 47.28 -25.65
C MET A 1 -22.12 46.46 -24.86
N PRO A 2 -21.77 45.54 -23.94
CA PRO A 2 -20.46 45.14 -23.42
C PRO A 2 -20.12 43.63 -23.59
N LYS A 3 -18.85 43.29 -23.32
CA LYS A 3 -18.23 41.95 -23.38
C LYS A 3 -18.57 41.15 -22.13
N ALA A 4 -19.03 39.90 -22.29
CA ALA A 4 -19.12 38.95 -21.17
C ALA A 4 -17.73 38.34 -20.92
N SER A 5 -17.05 38.86 -19.92
CA SER A 5 -15.82 38.31 -19.35
C SER A 5 -16.19 37.31 -18.26
N HIS A 6 -15.99 36.02 -18.50
CA HIS A 6 -16.01 35.00 -17.46
C HIS A 6 -14.73 34.16 -17.52
N SER A 7 -13.63 34.74 -17.07
CA SER A 7 -12.45 33.97 -16.66
C SER A 7 -12.69 33.47 -15.22
N ILE A 8 -13.18 32.24 -15.07
CA ILE A 8 -13.23 31.57 -13.78
C ILE A 8 -11.83 31.00 -13.53
N THR A 9 -10.98 31.77 -12.84
CA THR A 9 -9.74 31.26 -12.26
C THR A 9 -10.06 30.53 -10.96
N LEU A 10 -10.34 29.22 -11.06
CA LEU A 10 -10.36 28.32 -9.91
C LEU A 10 -8.95 28.19 -9.35
N ARG A 11 -8.55 29.12 -8.47
CA ARG A 11 -7.43 28.88 -7.54
C ARG A 11 -7.95 27.98 -6.42
N CYS A 12 -7.91 26.68 -6.63
CA CYS A 12 -7.94 25.74 -5.52
C CYS A 12 -6.59 25.82 -4.82
N THR A 13 -6.52 26.55 -3.71
CA THR A 13 -5.39 26.43 -2.79
C THR A 13 -5.42 25.01 -2.21
N PRO A 14 -4.31 24.26 -2.26
CA PRO A 14 -4.28 22.92 -1.67
C PRO A 14 -4.59 23.04 -0.18
N LYS A 15 -5.55 22.24 0.30
CA LYS A 15 -5.90 22.24 1.72
C LYS A 15 -4.65 21.81 2.51
N ARG A 16 -4.24 22.61 3.50
CA ARG A 16 -2.97 22.42 4.25
C ARG A 16 -2.83 21.03 4.91
N HIS A 17 -3.94 20.36 5.21
CA HIS A 17 -3.94 19.00 5.76
C HIS A 17 -3.62 17.90 4.74
N LEU A 18 -3.68 18.18 3.43
CA LEU A 18 -3.33 17.22 2.39
C LEU A 18 -1.81 17.08 2.20
N ILE A 19 -1.05 18.11 2.56
CA ILE A 19 0.43 18.10 2.46
C ILE A 19 1.05 16.89 3.17
N PRO A 20 0.75 16.59 4.45
CA PRO A 20 1.29 15.41 5.12
C PRO A 20 0.81 14.10 4.49
N ILE A 21 -0.41 14.05 3.95
CA ILE A 21 -0.93 12.87 3.26
C ILE A 21 -0.12 12.62 1.99
N TYR A 22 0.10 13.64 1.15
CA TYR A 22 0.94 13.53 -0.04
C TYR A 22 2.38 13.15 0.27
N ALA A 23 2.97 13.72 1.33
CA ALA A 23 4.31 13.34 1.77
C ALA A 23 4.37 11.88 2.21
N ALA A 24 3.37 11.41 2.97
CA ALA A 24 3.26 10.01 3.38
C ALA A 24 3.09 9.08 2.17
N THR A 25 2.22 9.42 1.21
CA THR A 25 2.02 8.65 -0.02
C THR A 25 3.31 8.58 -0.83
N LEU A 26 4.03 9.69 -0.97
CA LEU A 26 5.31 9.72 -1.70
C LEU A 26 6.33 8.76 -1.06
N LEU A 27 6.51 8.85 0.26
CA LEU A 27 7.43 7.98 0.99
C LEU A 27 7.01 6.51 0.91
N LEU A 28 5.71 6.23 1.06
CA LEU A 28 5.17 4.88 1.00
C LEU A 28 5.35 4.26 -0.39
N VAL A 29 5.04 5.01 -1.45
CA VAL A 29 5.18 4.53 -2.83
C VAL A 29 6.66 4.32 -3.15
N PHE A 30 7.53 5.25 -2.78
CA PHE A 30 8.97 5.10 -2.95
C PHE A 30 9.49 3.82 -2.25
N GLN A 31 9.15 3.64 -0.98
CA GLN A 31 9.48 2.42 -0.22
C GLN A 31 8.94 1.17 -0.94
N SER A 32 7.68 1.20 -1.38
CA SER A 32 7.01 0.04 -1.99
C SER A 32 7.69 -0.40 -3.29
N PHE A 33 8.13 0.54 -4.13
CA PHE A 33 8.87 0.21 -5.35
C PHE A 33 10.25 -0.37 -5.07
N VAL A 34 10.98 0.18 -4.09
CA VAL A 34 12.27 -0.36 -3.66
C VAL A 34 12.11 -1.79 -3.16
N VAL A 35 11.13 -2.02 -2.29
CA VAL A 35 10.84 -3.35 -1.73
C VAL A 35 10.38 -4.33 -2.81
N ALA A 36 9.50 -3.92 -3.72
CA ALA A 36 9.03 -4.79 -4.81
C ALA A 36 10.16 -5.24 -5.74
N TYR A 37 11.08 -4.33 -6.09
CA TYR A 37 12.22 -4.66 -6.94
C TYR A 37 13.19 -5.64 -6.25
N ILE A 38 13.48 -5.40 -4.96
CA ILE A 38 14.36 -6.27 -4.17
C ILE A 38 13.70 -7.63 -3.94
N ASN A 39 12.41 -7.66 -3.56
CA ASN A 39 11.72 -8.89 -3.19
C ASN A 39 11.59 -9.90 -4.34
N SER A 40 11.34 -9.43 -5.57
CA SER A 40 11.31 -10.33 -6.74
C SER A 40 12.64 -11.07 -6.88
N SER A 41 13.74 -10.33 -6.83
CA SER A 41 15.10 -10.89 -6.92
C SER A 41 15.48 -11.74 -5.70
N TYR A 42 14.95 -11.40 -4.53
CA TYR A 42 15.17 -12.13 -3.28
C TYR A 42 14.44 -13.48 -3.28
N LEU A 43 13.20 -13.55 -3.77
CA LEU A 43 12.45 -14.80 -3.86
C LEU A 43 13.06 -15.80 -4.83
N GLU A 44 13.71 -15.33 -5.91
CA GLU A 44 14.47 -16.18 -6.84
C GLU A 44 15.65 -16.92 -6.18
N GLN A 45 16.10 -16.48 -5.00
CA GLN A 45 17.13 -17.20 -4.22
C GLN A 45 16.58 -18.49 -3.58
N PHE A 46 15.26 -18.57 -3.39
CA PHE A 46 14.58 -19.69 -2.72
C PHE A 46 13.70 -20.51 -3.67
N LEU A 47 13.31 -19.95 -4.81
CA LEU A 47 12.32 -20.49 -5.72
C LEU A 47 12.79 -20.38 -7.17
N ASP A 48 12.39 -21.36 -7.99
CA ASP A 48 12.50 -21.25 -9.44
C ASP A 48 11.55 -20.15 -9.98
N ASN A 49 11.92 -19.52 -11.10
CA ASN A 49 11.23 -18.34 -11.66
C ASN A 49 9.71 -18.55 -11.83
N THR A 50 9.30 -19.76 -12.25
CA THR A 50 7.88 -20.13 -12.43
C THR A 50 7.10 -20.09 -11.10
N SER A 51 7.76 -20.42 -9.99
CA SER A 51 7.14 -20.46 -8.67
C SER A 51 7.00 -19.07 -8.06
N VAL A 52 7.87 -18.12 -8.39
CA VAL A 52 7.78 -16.71 -7.93
C VAL A 52 6.46 -16.09 -8.42
N GLY A 53 6.14 -16.24 -9.72
CA GLY A 53 4.88 -15.75 -10.29
C GLY A 53 3.63 -16.34 -9.63
N THR A 54 3.71 -17.61 -9.20
CA THR A 54 2.61 -18.29 -8.51
C THR A 54 2.34 -17.66 -7.14
N ILE A 55 3.39 -17.35 -6.36
CA ILE A 55 3.23 -16.67 -5.06
C ILE A 55 2.63 -15.27 -5.24
N TYR A 56 3.08 -14.50 -6.23
CA TYR A 56 2.48 -13.19 -6.53
C TYR A 56 1.00 -13.32 -6.90
N THR A 57 0.63 -14.34 -7.67
CA THR A 57 -0.76 -14.59 -8.06
C THR A 57 -1.63 -14.95 -6.87
N ILE A 58 -1.17 -15.88 -6.02
CA ILE A 58 -1.87 -16.28 -4.79
C ILE A 58 -2.02 -15.09 -3.84
N GLY A 59 -0.94 -14.35 -3.62
CA GLY A 59 -0.97 -13.18 -2.75
C GLY A 59 -1.90 -12.09 -3.28
N SER A 60 -1.90 -11.82 -4.58
CA SER A 60 -2.81 -10.86 -5.21
C SER A 60 -4.28 -11.30 -5.09
N ALA A 61 -4.58 -12.57 -5.32
CA ALA A 61 -5.93 -13.11 -5.14
C ALA A 61 -6.39 -12.97 -3.68
N LEU A 62 -5.51 -13.26 -2.73
CA LEU A 62 -5.80 -13.11 -1.31
C LEU A 62 -6.01 -11.64 -0.92
N SER A 63 -5.21 -10.71 -1.46
CA SER A 63 -5.42 -9.27 -1.28
C SER A 63 -6.80 -8.84 -1.73
N VAL A 64 -7.22 -9.27 -2.93
CA VAL A 64 -8.57 -8.98 -3.47
C VAL A 64 -9.66 -9.53 -2.54
N LEU A 65 -9.53 -10.77 -2.09
CA LEU A 65 -10.50 -11.39 -1.17
C LEU A 65 -10.61 -10.60 0.14
N ILE A 66 -9.49 -10.18 0.73
CA ILE A 66 -9.48 -9.35 1.95
C ILE A 66 -10.11 -7.99 1.69
N PHE A 67 -9.86 -7.41 0.52
CA PHE A 67 -10.43 -6.13 0.10
C PHE A 67 -11.97 -6.14 0.11
N LEU A 68 -12.61 -7.26 -0.24
CA LEU A 68 -14.08 -7.39 -0.19
C LEU A 68 -14.68 -7.18 1.20
N PHE A 69 -13.88 -7.33 2.26
CA PHE A 69 -14.31 -7.17 3.65
C PHE A 69 -13.79 -5.88 4.30
N ILE A 70 -12.96 -5.10 3.60
CA ILE A 70 -12.26 -3.95 4.18
C ILE A 70 -13.22 -2.90 4.74
N SER A 71 -14.33 -2.63 4.05
CA SER A 71 -15.34 -1.65 4.51
C SER A 71 -15.99 -2.05 5.84
N ARG A 72 -16.14 -3.35 6.11
CA ARG A 72 -16.68 -3.83 7.40
C ARG A 72 -15.69 -3.62 8.52
N VAL A 73 -14.41 -3.87 8.26
CA VAL A 73 -13.31 -3.63 9.21
C VAL A 73 -13.18 -2.14 9.50
N LEU A 74 -13.23 -1.31 8.46
CA LEU A 74 -13.12 0.13 8.55
C LEU A 74 -14.22 0.75 9.42
N ARG A 75 -15.46 0.26 9.33
CA ARG A 75 -16.57 0.70 10.18
C ARG A 75 -16.39 0.36 11.66
N LYS A 76 -15.65 -0.70 11.98
CA LYS A 76 -15.46 -1.18 13.35
C LYS A 76 -14.22 -0.57 14.03
N VAL A 77 -13.13 -0.44 13.29
CA VAL A 77 -11.81 0.00 13.80
C VAL A 77 -11.54 1.47 13.48
N GLY A 78 -12.10 1.98 12.38
CA GLY A 78 -11.80 3.32 11.86
C GLY A 78 -10.55 3.37 10.98
N ASN A 79 -10.51 4.35 10.08
CA ASN A 79 -9.44 4.48 9.08
C ASN A 79 -8.06 4.72 9.69
N TYR A 80 -7.97 5.57 10.71
CA TYR A 80 -6.69 5.90 11.36
C TYR A 80 -6.04 4.72 12.06
N GLN A 81 -6.78 4.04 12.95
CA GLN A 81 -6.25 2.89 13.67
C GLN A 81 -5.85 1.76 12.72
N LEU A 82 -6.67 1.51 11.68
CA LEU A 82 -6.38 0.49 10.68
C LEU A 82 -5.12 0.84 9.86
N THR A 83 -4.96 2.10 9.44
CA THR A 83 -3.77 2.54 8.68
C THR A 83 -2.49 2.38 9.49
N VAL A 84 -2.49 2.81 10.75
CA VAL A 84 -1.32 2.66 11.63
C VAL A 84 -0.98 1.19 11.84
N LEU A 85 -1.99 0.34 12.10
CA LEU A 85 -1.78 -1.10 12.25
C LEU A 85 -1.16 -1.71 10.98
N LEU A 86 -1.72 -1.40 9.81
CA LEU A 86 -1.21 -1.91 8.53
C LEU A 86 0.22 -1.43 8.26
N LEU A 87 0.55 -0.16 8.56
CA LEU A 87 1.91 0.37 8.41
C LEU A 87 2.91 -0.37 9.31
N VAL A 88 2.55 -0.59 10.58
CA VAL A 88 3.40 -1.34 11.52
C VAL A 88 3.59 -2.78 11.05
N VAL A 89 2.51 -3.47 10.67
CA VAL A 89 2.57 -4.85 10.17
C VAL A 89 3.42 -4.93 8.90
N ASN A 90 3.21 -4.02 7.94
CA ASN A 90 3.98 -3.96 6.69
C ASN A 90 5.47 -3.71 6.96
N GLY A 91 5.78 -2.77 7.86
CA GLY A 91 7.15 -2.46 8.26
C GLY A 91 7.84 -3.64 8.94
N LEU A 92 7.19 -4.26 9.94
CA LEU A 92 7.71 -5.45 10.62
C LEU A 92 7.90 -6.64 9.67
N ALA A 93 6.96 -6.85 8.75
CA ALA A 93 7.08 -7.91 7.75
C ALA A 93 8.26 -7.67 6.79
N THR A 94 8.46 -6.42 6.36
CA THR A 94 9.61 -6.04 5.52
C THR A 94 10.93 -6.24 6.26
N LEU A 95 11.02 -5.82 7.53
CA LEU A 95 12.21 -6.04 8.37
C LEU A 95 12.45 -7.52 8.64
N GLY A 96 11.38 -8.30 8.83
CA GLY A 96 11.44 -9.75 9.00
C GLY A 96 12.02 -10.43 7.76
N MET A 97 11.62 -10.02 6.55
CA MET A 97 12.18 -10.58 5.31
C MET A 97 13.68 -10.35 5.19
N ALA A 98 14.20 -9.22 5.68
CA ALA A 98 15.64 -8.97 5.68
C ALA A 98 16.45 -9.97 6.53
N ASN A 99 15.81 -10.70 7.45
CA ASN A 99 16.42 -11.69 8.34
C ASN A 99 15.93 -13.12 8.05
N ALA A 100 15.21 -13.35 6.96
CA ALA A 100 14.68 -14.68 6.65
C ALA A 100 15.74 -15.52 5.92
N ASP A 101 16.11 -16.65 6.55
CA ASP A 101 17.09 -17.60 5.99
C ASP A 101 16.43 -18.78 5.25
N SER A 102 15.09 -18.87 5.29
CA SER A 102 14.35 -19.99 4.70
C SER A 102 13.06 -19.54 4.03
N LEU A 103 12.66 -20.29 3.00
CA LEU A 103 11.42 -20.04 2.26
C LEU A 103 10.18 -20.07 3.18
N ALA A 104 10.16 -20.97 4.16
CA ALA A 104 9.06 -21.10 5.11
C ALA A 104 8.84 -19.84 5.96
N MET A 105 9.90 -19.06 6.19
CA MET A 105 9.82 -17.76 6.86
C MET A 105 9.58 -16.61 5.86
N ALA A 106 10.28 -16.62 4.72
CA ALA A 106 10.20 -15.57 3.71
C ALA A 106 8.80 -15.47 3.08
N ALA A 107 8.19 -16.61 2.71
CA ALA A 107 6.90 -16.64 2.01
C ALA A 107 5.74 -15.96 2.79
N PRO A 108 5.46 -16.29 4.07
CA PRO A 108 4.37 -15.62 4.79
C PRO A 108 4.65 -14.13 5.05
N LEU A 109 5.90 -13.74 5.27
CA LEU A 109 6.29 -12.33 5.43
C LEU A 109 6.11 -11.56 4.13
N PHE A 110 6.52 -12.14 3.01
CA PHE A 110 6.31 -11.59 1.67
C PHE A 110 4.83 -11.41 1.36
N LEU A 111 4.01 -12.42 1.60
CA LEU A 111 2.55 -12.34 1.42
C LEU A 111 1.95 -11.24 2.28
N THR A 112 2.43 -11.07 3.52
CA THR A 112 1.98 -10.00 4.40
C THR A 112 2.24 -8.64 3.77
N VAL A 113 3.48 -8.36 3.32
CA VAL A 113 3.84 -7.10 2.64
C VAL A 113 2.99 -6.88 1.38
N LEU A 114 2.81 -7.93 0.57
CA LEU A 114 2.05 -7.89 -0.68
C LEU A 114 0.57 -7.56 -0.44
N ILE A 115 0.00 -8.03 0.68
CA ILE A 115 -1.41 -7.78 1.05
C ILE A 115 -1.58 -6.41 1.70
N THR A 116 -0.68 -6.04 2.61
CA THR A 116 -0.82 -4.78 3.35
C THR A 116 -0.63 -3.55 2.46
N GLY A 117 0.22 -3.63 1.43
CA GLY A 117 0.49 -2.51 0.52
C GLY A 117 -0.77 -1.88 -0.09
N PRO A 118 -1.57 -2.60 -0.88
CA PRO A 118 -2.80 -2.08 -1.47
C PRO A 118 -3.83 -1.60 -0.44
N LEU A 119 -3.90 -2.23 0.74
CA LEU A 119 -4.81 -1.83 1.82
C LEU A 119 -4.42 -0.47 2.44
N ILE A 120 -3.12 -0.20 2.57
CA ILE A 120 -2.64 1.09 3.06
C ILE A 120 -2.97 2.18 2.04
N VAL A 121 -2.73 1.93 0.74
CA VAL A 121 -3.05 2.88 -0.33
C VAL A 121 -4.55 3.21 -0.33
N PHE A 122 -5.42 2.21 -0.20
CA PHE A 122 -6.85 2.41 -0.06
C PHE A 122 -7.22 3.32 1.12
N ASN A 123 -6.64 3.08 2.29
CA ASN A 123 -6.92 3.91 3.46
C ASN A 123 -6.42 5.35 3.30
N ILE A 124 -5.33 5.56 2.57
CA ILE A 124 -4.81 6.88 2.21
C ILE A 124 -5.81 7.61 1.30
N ASP A 125 -6.37 6.93 0.30
CA ASP A 125 -7.40 7.52 -0.56
C ASP A 125 -8.62 7.97 0.27
N VAL A 126 -9.06 7.15 1.24
CA VAL A 126 -10.14 7.52 2.17
C VAL A 126 -9.80 8.78 2.99
N PHE A 127 -8.54 9.00 3.37
CA PHE A 127 -8.13 10.23 4.06
C PHE A 127 -8.17 11.47 3.18
N MET A 128 -7.99 11.31 1.86
CA MET A 128 -8.04 12.43 0.92
C MET A 128 -9.48 12.87 0.62
N GLU A 129 -10.45 11.96 0.76
CA GLU A 129 -11.88 12.24 0.57
C GLU A 129 -12.56 12.87 1.80
N ALA A 130 -12.03 12.63 3.00
CA ALA A 130 -12.56 13.13 4.28
C ALA A 130 -12.32 14.64 4.49
#